data_AF-A0A2S6PZY4-F1
#
_entry.id   AF-A0A2S6PZY4-F1
#
_cell.length_a   1.000
_cell.length_b   1.000
_cell.length_c   1.000
_cell.angle_alpha   90.00
_cell.angle_beta   90.00
_cell.angle_gamma   90.00
#
_symmetry.space_group_name_H-M   'P 1'
#
loop_
_entity.id
_entity.type
_entity.pdbx_description
1 polymer ?
#
loop_
_entity_poly.entity_id
_entity_poly.type
_entity_poly.pdbx_seq_one_letter_code
_entity_poly.pdbx_strand_id
1 'polypeptide(L)'
;MSSRTPRNRLWRPAVAAAAAITVTAGVVAAAPDSKATSAPQLGLVAASKSVTLDSWKEDPGVYLDLGTYLTASGAPLELRVTRKSYKDPVVATQIIHEGDGTRTKALPKGLVKDFSGLPDFVRITVRDAAGKAVVNRTESFCPNNASGRILPDAPSTSKYPESCPTNPFTLGSVWGVEKGWASNTYAGYYGAPVTLAAGTYTAEVAVTQRYRDLFKIADEPQTVKVTVRERSWEEESPVGAAGARSASEHAAHGAGHSGHAGHTAARTPAPASATTGAGPSYNVGHGPHPPAPAAVPWAAKRAGLRSAQGDGPGMTDGSRQAPAAQPNAQRPTGRAAVPDVPKPDLRSLPAYGITIGQGDADAPGKDYLAFSANVWNAGPAQLVVDGFRKPGNELMDAYQYFYDASGKQVGYTPTGTMEWDPRPGHEHWHFTDFASYRLLKADQKETVRSGKEAFCLANTDAVDYTVKNANWHPDNTDLSTACGQENSISVREVLDVGSGDTYTQDLPGQSFDITGLANGTYYIQVLANPENRLKETDLGNNSALRKVVLGGKPGARTVTVPKHDLVDAP
;
A
#
# COMPACT_ATOMS: atom_id res chain seq x y z
N MET A 1 60.49 42.00 62.08
CA MET A 1 60.23 43.41 62.45
C MET A 1 60.29 44.28 61.20
N SER A 2 59.60 45.42 61.20
CA SER A 2 59.71 46.55 60.25
C SER A 2 59.52 46.29 58.74
N SER A 3 58.33 46.69 58.27
CA SER A 3 58.07 47.57 57.10
C SER A 3 58.77 47.34 55.75
N ARG A 4 57.96 47.28 54.68
CA ARG A 4 58.24 47.95 53.37
C ARG A 4 56.99 48.08 52.48
N THR A 5 56.46 49.29 52.39
CA THR A 5 55.81 49.85 51.17
C THR A 5 56.90 50.42 50.24
N PRO A 6 56.63 51.02 49.04
CA PRO A 6 55.36 51.21 48.30
C PRO A 6 55.45 50.84 46.79
N ARG A 7 54.40 51.17 46.00
CA ARG A 7 54.39 51.93 44.71
C ARG A 7 53.65 51.33 43.50
N ASN A 8 52.87 52.21 42.86
CA ASN A 8 52.56 52.35 41.42
C ASN A 8 51.79 51.19 40.72
N ARG A 9 50.79 51.42 39.87
CA ARG A 9 50.51 52.59 38.99
C ARG A 9 49.03 53.01 38.97
N LEU A 10 48.81 54.27 38.58
CA LEU A 10 47.53 54.76 38.04
C LEU A 10 47.33 54.28 36.60
N TRP A 11 46.09 53.95 36.21
CA TRP A 11 45.53 54.26 34.89
C TRP A 11 43.99 54.28 34.97
N ARG A 12 43.33 55.04 34.09
CA ARG A 12 41.86 55.26 34.11
C ARG A 12 41.13 54.20 33.25
N PRO A 13 40.04 53.60 33.72
CA PRO A 13 38.98 53.08 32.85
C PRO A 13 38.04 54.22 32.40
N ALA A 14 37.42 54.08 31.23
CA ALA A 14 36.39 55.01 30.75
C ALA A 14 35.01 54.68 31.35
N VAL A 15 34.12 55.67 31.39
CA VAL A 15 32.71 55.45 31.77
C VAL A 15 31.97 54.84 30.58
N ALA A 16 31.51 53.60 30.73
CA ALA A 16 30.50 53.00 29.87
C ALA A 16 29.18 52.94 30.66
N ALA A 17 28.14 53.62 30.17
CA ALA A 17 26.85 53.68 30.85
C ALA A 17 26.03 52.41 30.57
N ALA A 18 25.84 51.58 31.60
CA ALA A 18 24.93 50.44 31.52
C ALA A 18 23.49 50.88 31.81
N ALA A 19 22.61 50.82 30.81
CA ALA A 19 21.18 50.98 31.02
C ALA A 19 20.61 49.73 31.71
N ALA A 20 20.18 49.87 32.97
CA ALA A 20 19.63 48.76 33.74
C ALA A 20 18.19 48.46 33.30
N ILE A 21 18.00 47.36 32.56
CA ILE A 21 16.67 46.78 32.33
C ILE A 21 16.25 46.04 33.61
N THR A 22 15.32 46.62 34.36
CA THR A 22 14.73 45.99 35.55
C THR A 22 13.75 44.89 35.15
N VAL A 23 14.27 43.66 35.06
CA VAL A 23 13.43 42.46 34.93
C VAL A 23 12.60 42.30 36.21
N THR A 24 11.33 42.64 36.15
CA THR A 24 10.36 42.31 37.20
C THR A 24 10.13 40.80 37.18
N ALA A 25 10.61 40.12 38.22
CA ALA A 25 10.36 38.69 38.42
C ALA A 25 8.90 38.46 38.82
N GLY A 26 8.00 38.53 37.84
CA GLY A 26 6.63 38.08 37.98
C GLY A 26 6.64 36.60 38.33
N VAL A 27 6.08 36.25 39.50
CA VAL A 27 5.88 34.85 39.88
C VAL A 27 4.82 34.28 38.93
N VAL A 28 5.29 33.64 37.86
CA VAL A 28 4.45 32.76 37.05
C VAL A 28 4.02 31.63 37.97
N ALA A 29 2.77 31.69 38.44
CA ALA A 29 2.15 30.55 39.07
C ALA A 29 2.22 29.39 38.07
N ALA A 30 2.98 28.34 38.42
CA ALA A 30 3.06 27.16 37.56
C ALA A 30 1.64 26.66 37.30
N ALA A 31 1.26 26.60 36.02
CA ALA A 31 0.04 25.90 35.65
C ALA A 31 0.16 24.47 36.21
N PRO A 32 -0.88 23.94 36.88
CA PRO A 32 -0.77 22.66 37.56
C PRO A 32 -0.33 21.59 36.56
N ASP A 33 0.74 20.86 36.88
CA ASP A 33 1.34 19.86 36.00
C ASP A 33 0.25 18.95 35.44
N SER A 34 -0.04 19.14 34.16
CA SER A 34 -1.14 18.47 33.48
C SER A 34 -0.75 17.01 33.31
N LYS A 35 -1.09 16.18 34.31
CA LYS A 35 -0.82 14.74 34.34
C LYS A 35 -1.01 14.16 32.96
N ALA A 36 0.10 13.70 32.36
CA ALA A 36 0.14 13.23 30.98
C ALA A 36 -0.99 12.23 30.76
N THR A 37 -2.00 12.62 29.98
CA THR A 37 -3.22 11.83 29.87
C THR A 37 -2.93 10.61 29.01
N SER A 38 -3.00 9.43 29.63
CA SER A 38 -2.71 8.13 29.02
C SER A 38 -3.78 7.64 28.04
N ALA A 39 -5.01 8.15 28.19
CA ALA A 39 -6.05 7.93 27.20
C ALA A 39 -5.83 8.88 26.00
N PRO A 40 -5.97 8.39 24.75
CA PRO A 40 -5.99 9.28 23.59
C PRO A 40 -7.17 10.23 23.68
N GLN A 41 -6.89 11.52 23.65
CA GLN A 41 -7.88 12.59 23.51
C GLN A 41 -8.12 12.77 22.01
N LEU A 42 -9.30 12.42 21.53
CA LEU A 42 -9.63 12.41 20.10
C LEU A 42 -10.67 13.50 19.79
N GLY A 43 -10.39 14.32 18.78
CA GLY A 43 -11.26 15.43 18.35
C GLY A 43 -11.42 15.48 16.83
N LEU A 44 -12.55 16.03 16.37
CA LEU A 44 -12.81 16.27 14.95
C LEU A 44 -12.52 17.74 14.62
N VAL A 45 -11.68 18.01 13.63
CA VAL A 45 -11.35 19.37 13.19
C VAL A 45 -11.52 19.53 11.68
N ALA A 46 -11.83 20.73 11.21
CA ALA A 46 -11.72 21.09 9.79
C ALA A 46 -10.45 21.92 9.55
N ALA A 47 -9.62 21.51 8.60
CA ALA A 47 -8.40 22.23 8.19
C ALA A 47 -8.74 23.53 7.43
N SER A 48 -9.92 23.61 6.83
CA SER A 48 -10.45 24.80 6.16
C SER A 48 -11.93 25.00 6.47
N LYS A 49 -12.37 26.27 6.50
CA LYS A 49 -13.80 26.63 6.58
C LYS A 49 -14.53 26.45 5.24
N SER A 50 -13.80 26.22 4.15
CA SER A 50 -14.38 25.98 2.83
C SER A 50 -13.50 25.10 1.94
N VAL A 51 -14.14 24.22 1.16
CA VAL A 51 -13.51 23.42 0.11
C VAL A 51 -14.17 23.69 -1.24
N THR A 52 -13.44 23.40 -2.31
CA THR A 52 -13.98 23.34 -3.67
C THR A 52 -13.81 21.90 -4.17
N LEU A 53 -14.90 21.30 -4.63
CA LEU A 53 -14.94 19.95 -5.18
C LEU A 53 -15.26 20.03 -6.67
N ASP A 54 -14.57 19.21 -7.46
CA ASP A 54 -14.73 19.17 -8.91
C ASP A 54 -15.49 17.90 -9.32
N SER A 55 -16.54 18.07 -10.12
CA SER A 55 -17.24 17.02 -10.85
C SER A 55 -16.88 17.13 -12.32
N TRP A 56 -16.59 16.00 -12.97
CA TRP A 56 -16.21 15.97 -14.38
C TRP A 56 -17.41 15.58 -15.25
N LYS A 57 -17.58 16.18 -16.43
CA LYS A 57 -18.74 15.90 -17.31
C LYS A 57 -18.73 14.45 -17.82
N GLU A 58 -17.54 13.88 -17.91
CA GLU A 58 -17.24 12.55 -18.43
C GLU A 58 -17.21 11.46 -17.34
N ASP A 59 -17.14 11.85 -16.07
CA ASP A 59 -17.31 11.00 -14.88
C ASP A 59 -18.08 11.77 -13.77
N PRO A 60 -19.42 11.86 -13.85
CA PRO A 60 -20.19 12.82 -13.05
C PRO A 60 -20.36 12.44 -11.57
N GLY A 61 -19.84 13.29 -10.69
CA GLY A 61 -20.00 13.23 -9.24
C GLY A 61 -18.86 13.92 -8.50
N VAL A 62 -19.05 14.17 -7.21
CA VAL A 62 -17.97 14.65 -6.33
C VAL A 62 -17.69 13.68 -5.20
N TYR A 63 -16.41 13.52 -4.88
CA TYR A 63 -15.97 12.86 -3.65
C TYR A 63 -15.94 13.87 -2.50
N LEU A 64 -16.39 13.47 -1.32
CA LEU A 64 -16.56 14.36 -0.17
C LEU A 64 -15.28 14.52 0.66
N ASP A 65 -14.17 14.93 0.02
CA ASP A 65 -12.99 15.43 0.73
C ASP A 65 -13.28 16.83 1.32
N LEU A 66 -13.87 16.82 2.51
CA LEU A 66 -14.27 18.04 3.21
C LEU A 66 -13.13 18.67 4.02
N GLY A 67 -11.90 18.14 3.91
CA GLY A 67 -10.74 18.63 4.67
C GLY A 67 -10.89 18.48 6.18
N THR A 68 -11.64 17.47 6.63
CA THR A 68 -11.87 17.16 8.05
C THR A 68 -10.97 16.03 8.55
N TYR A 69 -10.43 16.17 9.75
CA TYR A 69 -9.42 15.26 10.31
C TYR A 69 -9.79 14.82 11.73
N LEU A 70 -9.48 13.57 12.08
CA LEU A 70 -9.50 13.09 13.46
C LEU A 70 -8.11 13.30 14.07
N THR A 71 -8.03 14.13 15.10
CA THR A 71 -6.80 14.42 15.85
C THR A 71 -6.58 13.40 16.96
N ALA A 72 -5.32 13.21 17.37
CA ALA A 72 -4.99 12.50 18.61
C ALA A 72 -4.01 13.30 19.48
N SER A 73 -4.43 13.67 20.69
CA SER A 73 -3.57 14.33 21.70
C SER A 73 -3.52 13.51 23.01
N GLY A 74 -2.57 13.85 23.89
CA GLY A 74 -2.27 13.07 25.11
C GLY A 74 -1.48 11.78 24.82
N ALA A 75 -2.12 10.85 24.10
CA ALA A 75 -1.61 9.54 23.68
C ALA A 75 -2.13 9.21 22.26
N PRO A 76 -1.52 8.26 21.51
CA PRO A 76 -2.00 7.87 20.19
C PRO A 76 -3.27 7.02 20.25
N LEU A 77 -4.07 7.06 19.18
CA LEU A 77 -5.03 5.98 18.91
C LEU A 77 -4.27 4.79 18.35
N GLU A 78 -4.45 3.60 18.92
CA GLU A 78 -3.93 2.35 18.36
C GLU A 78 -4.98 1.25 18.46
N LEU A 79 -5.20 0.56 17.34
CA LEU A 79 -6.09 -0.57 17.19
C LEU A 79 -5.33 -1.73 16.55
N ARG A 80 -5.40 -2.93 17.16
CA ARG A 80 -5.02 -4.19 16.52
C ARG A 80 -6.27 -4.85 15.99
N VAL A 81 -6.33 -5.03 14.68
CA VAL A 81 -7.46 -5.64 13.98
C VAL A 81 -6.98 -6.95 13.41
N THR A 82 -7.66 -8.06 13.72
CA THR A 82 -7.21 -9.41 13.35
C THR A 82 -8.36 -10.36 13.08
N ARG A 83 -8.07 -11.45 12.36
CA ARG A 83 -8.86 -12.70 12.39
C ARG A 83 -7.91 -13.87 12.57
N LYS A 84 -8.35 -14.89 13.31
CA LYS A 84 -7.55 -16.09 13.57
C LYS A 84 -7.47 -17.04 12.36
N SER A 85 -8.50 -17.03 11.51
CA SER A 85 -8.56 -17.75 10.24
C SER A 85 -9.69 -17.16 9.38
N TYR A 86 -9.86 -17.63 8.14
CA TYR A 86 -11.00 -17.23 7.30
C TYR A 86 -12.37 -17.75 7.79
N LYS A 87 -12.38 -18.61 8.82
CA LYS A 87 -13.60 -19.08 9.53
C LYS A 87 -13.96 -18.23 10.74
N ASP A 88 -13.04 -17.36 11.18
CA ASP A 88 -13.22 -16.48 12.33
C ASP A 88 -13.59 -15.06 11.85
N PRO A 89 -14.53 -14.37 12.52
CA PRO A 89 -14.84 -12.98 12.19
C PRO A 89 -13.68 -12.06 12.53
N VAL A 90 -13.55 -10.94 11.80
CA VAL A 90 -12.60 -9.88 12.14
C VAL A 90 -12.98 -9.24 13.47
N VAL A 91 -11.99 -9.04 14.34
CA VAL A 91 -12.13 -8.40 15.65
C VAL A 91 -11.13 -7.26 15.81
N ALA A 92 -11.51 -6.23 16.57
CA ALA A 92 -10.66 -5.08 16.86
C ALA A 92 -10.41 -4.96 18.36
N THR A 93 -9.17 -4.69 18.74
CA THR A 93 -8.72 -4.45 20.12
C THR A 93 -7.98 -3.12 20.19
N GLN A 94 -8.45 -2.20 21.02
CA GLN A 94 -7.75 -0.94 21.28
C GLN A 94 -6.56 -1.21 22.20
N ILE A 95 -5.39 -0.67 21.83
CA ILE A 95 -4.21 -0.60 22.69
C ILE A 95 -4.20 0.79 23.33
N ILE A 96 -3.97 0.86 24.63
CA ILE A 96 -4.00 2.10 25.42
C ILE A 96 -2.68 2.20 26.16
N HIS A 97 -1.98 3.31 25.96
CA HIS A 97 -0.60 3.54 26.39
C HIS A 97 -0.59 4.25 27.75
N GLU A 98 -0.24 3.53 28.82
CA GLU A 98 -0.37 3.98 30.21
C GLU A 98 1.00 4.07 30.88
N GLY A 99 1.69 5.20 30.63
CA GLY A 99 3.06 5.42 31.10
C GLY A 99 4.07 4.73 30.20
N ASP A 100 4.85 3.82 30.77
CA ASP A 100 5.73 2.88 30.08
C ASP A 100 5.01 1.57 29.67
N GLY A 101 3.84 1.30 30.26
CA GLY A 101 3.03 0.12 29.97
C GLY A 101 1.97 0.32 28.88
N THR A 102 1.36 -0.80 28.46
CA THR A 102 0.13 -0.79 27.66
C THR A 102 -0.92 -1.71 28.27
N ARG A 103 -2.20 -1.38 28.06
CA ARG A 103 -3.32 -2.31 28.29
C ARG A 103 -4.19 -2.45 27.05
N THR A 104 -4.88 -3.57 26.97
CA THR A 104 -5.79 -3.88 25.87
C THR A 104 -7.25 -3.66 26.27
N LYS A 105 -8.08 -3.28 25.30
CA LYS A 105 -9.54 -3.17 25.42
C LYS A 105 -10.17 -3.75 24.16
N ALA A 106 -10.75 -4.94 24.26
CA ALA A 106 -11.54 -5.51 23.17
C ALA A 106 -12.69 -4.55 22.80
N LEU A 107 -12.87 -4.29 21.51
CA LEU A 107 -13.99 -3.50 21.01
C LEU A 107 -15.21 -4.41 20.77
N PRO A 108 -16.44 -3.85 20.63
CA PRO A 108 -17.64 -4.66 20.44
C PRO A 108 -17.53 -5.64 19.27
N LYS A 109 -18.02 -6.87 19.46
CA LYS A 109 -18.09 -7.87 18.39
C LYS A 109 -18.96 -7.35 17.24
N GLY A 110 -18.49 -7.48 16.00
CA GLY A 110 -19.17 -6.89 14.84
C GLY A 110 -19.04 -5.36 14.74
N LEU A 111 -18.05 -4.74 15.42
CA LEU A 111 -17.68 -3.35 15.16
C LEU A 111 -17.11 -3.18 13.76
N VAL A 112 -16.20 -4.07 13.38
CA VAL A 112 -15.55 -4.19 12.07
C VAL A 112 -16.06 -5.47 11.38
N LYS A 113 -15.99 -5.51 10.05
CA LYS A 113 -16.36 -6.67 9.22
C LYS A 113 -15.15 -7.21 8.43
N ASP A 114 -14.26 -6.31 8.09
CA ASP A 114 -13.12 -6.43 7.18
C ASP A 114 -12.00 -5.49 7.65
N PHE A 115 -11.00 -5.22 6.79
CA PHE A 115 -9.81 -4.45 7.14
C PHE A 115 -9.79 -2.99 6.61
N SER A 116 -10.88 -2.50 5.99
CA SER A 116 -10.96 -1.16 5.38
C SER A 116 -10.96 0.02 6.37
N GLY A 117 -11.37 -0.22 7.63
CA GLY A 117 -11.42 0.80 8.68
C GLY A 117 -12.59 0.63 9.64
N LEU A 118 -12.98 1.73 10.29
CA LEU A 118 -14.12 1.80 11.20
C LEU A 118 -15.39 2.20 10.41
N PRO A 119 -16.37 1.29 10.23
CA PRO A 119 -17.56 1.58 9.43
C PRO A 119 -18.53 2.51 10.15
N ASP A 120 -19.18 3.39 9.39
CA ASP A 120 -20.14 4.38 9.90
C ASP A 120 -19.55 5.34 10.96
N PHE A 121 -18.27 5.71 10.81
CA PHE A 121 -17.57 6.56 11.77
C PHE A 121 -17.96 8.04 11.64
N VAL A 122 -18.07 8.54 10.40
CA VAL A 122 -18.45 9.92 10.09
C VAL A 122 -19.89 9.93 9.58
N ARG A 123 -20.71 10.88 10.04
CA ARG A 123 -21.94 11.31 9.37
C ARG A 123 -21.64 12.60 8.62
N ILE A 124 -22.03 12.65 7.34
CA ILE A 124 -21.95 13.84 6.49
C ILE A 124 -23.36 14.22 6.04
N THR A 125 -23.75 15.46 6.28
CA THR A 125 -25.03 16.03 5.84
C THR A 125 -24.76 17.29 5.02
N VAL A 126 -24.95 17.22 3.69
CA VAL A 126 -24.77 18.34 2.77
C VAL A 126 -26.12 19.01 2.52
N ARG A 127 -26.17 20.34 2.67
CA ARG A 127 -27.36 21.17 2.47
C ARG A 127 -27.15 22.15 1.32
N ASP A 128 -28.20 22.37 0.52
CA ASP A 128 -28.22 23.41 -0.50
C ASP A 128 -28.35 24.83 0.11
N ALA A 129 -28.32 25.85 -0.75
CA ALA A 129 -28.47 27.25 -0.34
C ALA A 129 -29.84 27.59 0.29
N ALA A 130 -30.84 26.71 0.18
CA ALA A 130 -32.13 26.83 0.88
C ALA A 130 -32.15 26.05 2.21
N GLY A 131 -31.04 25.44 2.63
CA GLY A 131 -30.89 24.67 3.86
C GLY A 131 -31.44 23.24 3.80
N LYS A 132 -32.01 22.83 2.66
CA LYS A 132 -32.54 21.47 2.44
C LYS A 132 -31.36 20.50 2.32
N ALA A 133 -31.43 19.38 3.06
CA ALA A 133 -30.44 18.32 2.93
C ALA A 133 -30.57 17.65 1.55
N VAL A 134 -29.47 17.66 0.80
CA VAL A 134 -29.34 17.03 -0.53
C VAL A 134 -28.50 15.75 -0.47
N VAL A 135 -27.60 15.64 0.50
CA VAL A 135 -26.91 14.39 0.87
C VAL A 135 -27.02 14.20 2.37
N ASN A 136 -27.29 12.97 2.80
CA ASN A 136 -27.12 12.55 4.18
C ASN A 136 -26.62 11.10 4.18
N ARG A 137 -25.35 10.88 4.53
CA ARG A 137 -24.74 9.54 4.54
C ARG A 137 -23.77 9.36 5.68
N THR A 138 -23.38 8.11 5.90
CA THR A 138 -22.22 7.75 6.72
C THR A 138 -21.03 7.36 5.84
N GLU A 139 -19.83 7.54 6.37
CA GLU A 139 -18.56 7.14 5.75
C GLU A 139 -17.68 6.38 6.76
N SER A 140 -16.92 5.41 6.24
CA SER A 140 -15.92 4.65 7.00
C SER A 140 -14.67 5.50 7.23
N PHE A 141 -14.07 5.41 8.41
CA PHE A 141 -12.81 6.07 8.74
C PHE A 141 -11.69 5.04 8.86
N CYS A 142 -10.67 5.16 8.00
CA CYS A 142 -9.40 4.46 8.16
C CYS A 142 -8.45 5.31 9.05
N PRO A 143 -8.03 4.85 10.25
CA PRO A 143 -7.13 5.64 11.10
C PRO A 143 -5.73 5.86 10.52
N ASN A 144 -5.31 5.01 9.58
CA ASN A 144 -4.05 5.10 8.85
C ASN A 144 -4.12 6.04 7.62
N ASN A 145 -5.29 6.62 7.31
CA ASN A 145 -5.47 7.47 6.14
C ASN A 145 -4.57 8.72 6.20
N ALA A 146 -4.32 9.33 5.04
CA ALA A 146 -3.48 10.51 4.82
C ALA A 146 -3.42 11.43 6.06
N SER A 147 -2.25 11.48 6.71
CA SER A 147 -2.10 12.04 8.04
C SER A 147 -0.98 13.08 8.10
N GLY A 148 -1.10 14.01 9.04
CA GLY A 148 -0.15 15.10 9.22
C GLY A 148 0.10 15.44 10.68
N ARG A 149 1.32 15.89 10.98
CA ARG A 149 1.71 16.39 12.30
C ARG A 149 1.03 17.72 12.59
N ILE A 150 0.28 17.82 13.69
CA ILE A 150 -0.45 19.02 14.11
C ILE A 150 0.16 19.71 15.35
N LEU A 151 1.02 19.03 16.11
CA LEU A 151 1.74 19.62 17.25
C LEU A 151 3.26 19.77 16.97
N PRO A 152 3.93 20.85 17.43
CA PRO A 152 5.37 21.03 17.20
C PRO A 152 6.29 20.00 17.88
N ASP A 153 5.84 19.43 19.00
CA ASP A 153 6.57 18.46 19.84
C ASP A 153 6.31 16.99 19.47
N ALA A 154 5.41 16.75 18.52
CA ALA A 154 5.07 15.40 18.06
C ALA A 154 6.18 14.77 17.18
N PRO A 155 6.24 13.43 17.08
CA PRO A 155 7.22 12.73 16.24
C PRO A 155 7.25 13.25 14.80
N SER A 156 8.45 13.29 14.20
CA SER A 156 8.65 13.78 12.83
C SER A 156 7.91 12.96 11.76
N THR A 157 7.70 11.67 12.03
CA THR A 157 6.96 10.68 11.23
C THR A 157 5.96 9.93 12.11
N SER A 158 4.88 9.43 11.52
CA SER A 158 3.99 8.46 12.18
C SER A 158 4.67 7.10 12.26
N LYS A 159 4.47 6.33 13.34
CA LYS A 159 4.92 4.93 13.40
C LYS A 159 3.91 3.95 12.77
N TYR A 160 2.66 4.36 12.57
CA TYR A 160 1.60 3.51 12.01
C TYR A 160 1.67 3.47 10.47
N PRO A 161 1.16 2.40 9.82
CA PRO A 161 1.13 2.32 8.35
C PRO A 161 0.36 3.47 7.69
N GLU A 162 0.62 3.72 6.41
CA GLU A 162 0.02 4.81 5.63
C GLU A 162 -1.33 4.45 4.97
N SER A 163 -1.82 3.23 5.15
CA SER A 163 -3.14 2.80 4.65
C SER A 163 -3.80 1.74 5.55
N CYS A 164 -5.11 1.55 5.37
CA CYS A 164 -5.81 0.37 5.87
C CYS A 164 -5.89 -0.67 4.74
N PRO A 165 -5.75 -1.98 5.00
CA PRO A 165 -5.70 -2.99 3.94
C PRO A 165 -7.04 -3.16 3.19
N THR A 166 -6.95 -3.12 1.87
CA THR A 166 -8.04 -3.45 0.93
C THR A 166 -8.16 -4.95 0.66
N ASN A 167 -7.08 -5.72 0.90
CA ASN A 167 -6.99 -7.12 0.51
C ASN A 167 -8.03 -8.00 1.24
N PRO A 168 -8.87 -8.76 0.51
CA PRO A 168 -9.91 -9.59 1.13
C PRO A 168 -9.36 -10.74 1.98
N PHE A 169 -8.07 -11.07 1.87
CA PHE A 169 -7.39 -12.16 2.57
C PHE A 169 -6.38 -11.74 3.65
N THR A 170 -6.21 -10.43 3.95
CA THR A 170 -5.48 -9.91 5.13
C THR A 170 -5.87 -10.65 6.42
N LEU A 171 -4.91 -11.03 7.26
CA LEU A 171 -5.12 -11.69 8.54
C LEU A 171 -5.02 -10.72 9.73
N GLY A 172 -4.15 -9.71 9.63
CA GLY A 172 -3.93 -8.73 10.70
C GLY A 172 -3.50 -7.35 10.21
N SER A 173 -3.93 -6.32 10.93
CA SER A 173 -3.58 -4.93 10.66
C SER A 173 -3.42 -4.13 11.94
N VAL A 174 -2.61 -3.08 11.87
CA VAL A 174 -2.42 -2.09 12.92
C VAL A 174 -2.94 -0.77 12.39
N TRP A 175 -3.97 -0.23 13.02
CA TRP A 175 -4.49 1.10 12.70
C TRP A 175 -4.14 2.08 13.80
N GLY A 176 -3.70 3.30 13.47
CA GLY A 176 -3.48 4.31 14.50
C GLY A 176 -3.27 5.72 13.99
N VAL A 177 -3.58 6.68 14.87
CA VAL A 177 -3.25 8.10 14.70
C VAL A 177 -2.20 8.43 15.75
N GLU A 178 -1.03 8.87 15.33
CA GLU A 178 0.09 9.16 16.22
C GLU A 178 -0.19 10.35 17.14
N LYS A 179 0.45 10.38 18.31
CA LYS A 179 0.31 11.47 19.27
C LYS A 179 0.74 12.80 18.64
N GLY A 180 -0.16 13.77 18.64
CA GLY A 180 0.02 15.08 18.02
C GLY A 180 -0.02 15.07 16.49
N TRP A 181 -0.62 14.03 15.91
CA TRP A 181 -0.98 13.95 14.50
C TRP A 181 -2.50 13.98 14.32
N ALA A 182 -2.95 14.11 13.08
CA ALA A 182 -4.34 13.96 12.67
C ALA A 182 -4.43 13.21 11.33
N SER A 183 -5.44 12.36 11.16
CA SER A 183 -5.69 11.57 9.94
C SER A 183 -6.98 12.03 9.24
N ASN A 184 -6.98 12.10 7.90
CA ASN A 184 -8.12 12.58 7.12
C ASN A 184 -9.33 11.64 7.29
N THR A 185 -10.50 12.22 7.52
CA THR A 185 -11.78 11.50 7.75
C THR A 185 -12.56 11.19 6.47
N TYR A 186 -12.13 11.73 5.32
CA TYR A 186 -12.64 11.38 4.00
C TYR A 186 -12.39 9.89 3.70
N ALA A 187 -13.40 9.16 3.23
CA ALA A 187 -13.29 7.71 2.96
C ALA A 187 -12.32 7.34 1.81
N GLY A 188 -11.88 8.29 0.97
CA GLY A 188 -10.91 8.02 -0.09
C GLY A 188 -11.41 6.96 -1.06
N TYR A 189 -10.56 5.96 -1.33
CA TYR A 189 -10.85 4.76 -2.13
C TYR A 189 -12.10 3.98 -1.64
N TYR A 190 -12.50 4.13 -0.37
CA TYR A 190 -13.68 3.47 0.20
C TYR A 190 -14.97 4.27 0.04
N GLY A 191 -14.91 5.51 -0.48
CA GLY A 191 -16.05 6.38 -0.68
C GLY A 191 -16.62 6.28 -2.10
N ALA A 192 -17.94 6.17 -2.23
CA ALA A 192 -18.60 6.42 -3.51
C ALA A 192 -18.69 7.94 -3.78
N PRO A 193 -18.66 8.40 -5.04
CA PRO A 193 -18.99 9.79 -5.37
C PRO A 193 -20.47 10.09 -5.05
N VAL A 194 -20.82 11.38 -4.92
CA VAL A 194 -22.21 11.85 -4.85
C VAL A 194 -22.53 12.77 -6.02
N THR A 195 -23.71 12.60 -6.61
CA THR A 195 -24.21 13.51 -7.64
C THR A 195 -24.66 14.82 -6.99
N LEU A 196 -23.84 15.87 -7.11
CA LEU A 196 -24.18 17.25 -6.77
C LEU A 196 -24.00 18.13 -8.01
N ALA A 197 -24.97 18.99 -8.29
CA ALA A 197 -24.85 19.98 -9.36
C ALA A 197 -23.84 21.07 -8.98
N ALA A 198 -23.24 21.73 -9.96
CA ALA A 198 -22.40 22.90 -9.74
C ALA A 198 -23.16 23.98 -8.94
N GLY A 199 -22.54 24.51 -7.88
CA GLY A 199 -23.22 25.38 -6.92
C GLY A 199 -22.50 25.53 -5.59
N THR A 200 -23.19 26.14 -4.62
CA THR A 200 -22.71 26.33 -3.24
C THR A 200 -23.60 25.57 -2.26
N TYR A 201 -22.95 24.86 -1.33
CA TYR A 201 -23.57 24.02 -0.32
C TYR A 201 -22.90 24.25 1.04
N THR A 202 -23.54 23.77 2.10
CA THR A 202 -22.96 23.69 3.46
C THR A 202 -22.95 22.23 3.89
N ALA A 203 -21.77 21.69 4.19
CA ALA A 203 -21.61 20.35 4.73
C ALA A 203 -21.42 20.41 6.25
N GLU A 204 -22.22 19.62 6.97
CA GLU A 204 -22.06 19.32 8.39
C GLU A 204 -21.41 17.94 8.52
N VAL A 205 -20.31 17.85 9.28
CA VAL A 205 -19.51 16.64 9.46
C VAL A 205 -19.43 16.32 10.95
N ALA A 206 -19.82 15.11 11.35
CA ALA A 206 -19.86 14.70 12.75
C ALA A 206 -19.39 13.26 12.96
N VAL A 207 -18.61 12.99 14.01
CA VAL A 207 -18.36 11.61 14.45
C VAL A 207 -19.67 11.02 15.00
N THR A 208 -20.05 9.82 14.56
CA THR A 208 -21.33 9.21 14.98
C THR A 208 -21.33 8.81 16.45
N GLN A 209 -22.52 8.84 17.08
CA GLN A 209 -22.69 8.59 18.51
C GLN A 209 -22.00 7.31 19.01
N ARG A 210 -22.03 6.24 18.19
CA ARG A 210 -21.36 4.96 18.45
C ARG A 210 -19.87 5.13 18.80
N TYR A 211 -19.16 5.98 18.07
CA TYR A 211 -17.72 6.20 18.24
C TYR A 211 -17.40 7.27 19.27
N ARG A 212 -18.27 8.28 19.42
CA ARG A 212 -18.23 9.22 20.56
C ARG A 212 -18.33 8.47 21.89
N ASP A 213 -19.27 7.54 22.02
CA ASP A 213 -19.41 6.72 23.23
C ASP A 213 -18.24 5.75 23.43
N LEU A 214 -17.71 5.16 22.36
CA LEU A 214 -16.65 4.14 22.42
C LEU A 214 -15.27 4.72 22.77
N PHE A 215 -14.95 5.90 22.24
CA PHE A 215 -13.62 6.54 22.33
C PHE A 215 -13.61 7.88 23.10
N LYS A 216 -14.77 8.38 23.54
CA LYS A 216 -14.94 9.65 24.28
C LYS A 216 -14.57 10.91 23.49
N ILE A 217 -14.91 10.89 22.20
CA ILE A 217 -14.88 12.05 21.30
C ILE A 217 -16.08 12.96 21.63
N ALA A 218 -15.86 14.28 21.68
CA ALA A 218 -16.92 15.27 21.92
C ALA A 218 -17.91 15.37 20.74
N ASP A 219 -19.14 15.84 20.99
CA ASP A 219 -20.11 16.12 19.92
C ASP A 219 -19.91 17.54 19.35
N GLU A 220 -18.78 17.73 18.68
CA GLU A 220 -18.35 19.00 18.09
C GLU A 220 -18.35 18.91 16.55
N PRO A 221 -19.55 18.96 15.91
CA PRO A 221 -19.67 18.84 14.46
C PRO A 221 -19.02 20.02 13.74
N GLN A 222 -18.26 19.72 12.69
CA GLN A 222 -17.59 20.71 11.87
C GLN A 222 -18.50 21.15 10.72
N THR A 223 -18.50 22.45 10.40
CA THR A 223 -19.28 23.02 9.31
C THR A 223 -18.35 23.59 8.24
N VAL A 224 -18.45 23.07 7.01
CA VAL A 224 -17.59 23.45 5.87
C VAL A 224 -18.46 23.96 4.73
N LYS A 225 -18.14 25.13 4.18
CA LYS A 225 -18.75 25.63 2.93
C LYS A 225 -18.18 24.85 1.74
N VAL A 226 -19.02 24.20 0.97
CA VAL A 226 -18.62 23.42 -0.21
C VAL A 226 -19.01 24.18 -1.47
N THR A 227 -18.05 24.37 -2.38
CA THR A 227 -18.33 24.84 -3.75
C THR A 227 -18.16 23.66 -4.69
N VAL A 228 -19.19 23.27 -5.43
CA VAL A 228 -19.08 22.27 -6.49
C VAL A 228 -18.88 22.99 -7.82
N ARG A 229 -17.84 22.60 -8.56
CA ARG A 229 -17.61 23.02 -9.95
C ARG A 229 -17.83 21.86 -10.90
N GLU A 230 -18.24 22.18 -12.11
CA GLU A 230 -18.22 21.25 -13.24
C GLU A 230 -16.97 21.54 -14.09
N ARG A 231 -16.26 20.50 -14.53
CA ARG A 231 -15.05 20.57 -15.36
C ARG A 231 -15.11 19.52 -16.48
N SER A 232 -14.27 19.65 -17.50
CA SER A 232 -14.14 18.69 -18.60
C SER A 232 -12.69 18.61 -19.05
N TRP A 233 -12.17 17.41 -19.29
CA TRP A 233 -10.81 17.24 -19.81
C TRP A 233 -10.69 17.62 -21.29
N GLU A 234 -11.79 17.62 -22.04
CA GLU A 234 -11.82 18.14 -23.42
C GLU A 234 -11.70 19.68 -23.43
N GLU A 235 -12.35 20.38 -22.49
CA GLU A 235 -12.34 21.84 -22.39
C GLU A 235 -11.04 22.40 -21.79
N GLU A 236 -10.29 21.58 -21.03
CA GLU A 236 -9.01 21.96 -20.41
C GLU A 236 -7.77 21.50 -21.21
N SER A 237 -7.96 20.68 -22.24
CA SER A 237 -6.89 20.29 -23.16
C SER A 237 -6.43 21.49 -24.02
N PRO A 238 -5.14 21.89 -24.03
CA PRO A 238 -4.70 23.07 -24.78
C PRO A 238 -4.79 22.89 -26.30
N VAL A 239 -5.89 23.38 -26.91
CA VAL A 239 -6.11 23.33 -28.35
C VAL A 239 -5.19 24.32 -29.09
N GLY A 240 -3.99 23.85 -29.44
CA GLY A 240 -3.17 24.34 -30.56
C GLY A 240 -2.59 25.76 -30.45
N ALA A 241 -1.27 25.86 -30.41
CA ALA A 241 -0.56 27.14 -30.55
C ALA A 241 -0.67 27.72 -31.99
N ALA A 242 -1.78 28.41 -32.28
CA ALA A 242 -2.09 29.02 -33.58
C ALA A 242 -2.16 30.55 -33.50
N GLY A 243 -1.03 31.21 -33.19
CA GLY A 243 -1.04 32.63 -32.77
C GLY A 243 0.10 33.55 -33.23
N ALA A 244 1.09 33.07 -34.00
CA ALA A 244 2.17 33.93 -34.50
C ALA A 244 2.67 33.50 -35.89
N ARG A 245 2.50 34.37 -36.89
CA ARG A 245 3.18 34.29 -38.19
C ARG A 245 4.28 35.36 -38.24
N SER A 246 5.53 34.94 -38.23
CA SER A 246 6.67 35.71 -38.74
C SER A 246 7.61 34.76 -39.47
N ALA A 247 8.22 35.21 -40.56
CA ALA A 247 8.90 34.33 -41.50
C ALA A 247 10.42 34.35 -41.33
N SER A 248 11.03 33.18 -41.46
CA SER A 248 12.34 33.00 -42.10
C SER A 248 12.39 31.60 -42.73
N GLU A 249 13.11 31.47 -43.83
CA GLU A 249 13.20 30.25 -44.62
C GLU A 249 14.31 29.33 -44.09
N HIS A 250 14.21 28.02 -44.32
CA HIS A 250 15.19 27.27 -45.11
C HIS A 250 14.74 25.82 -45.39
N ALA A 251 15.30 25.25 -46.46
CA ALA A 251 15.03 23.90 -46.96
C ALA A 251 15.99 22.86 -46.32
N ALA A 252 15.85 21.54 -46.45
CA ALA A 252 14.87 20.68 -47.15
C ALA A 252 14.90 19.23 -46.56
N HIS A 253 14.28 18.29 -47.28
CA HIS A 253 14.28 16.82 -47.10
C HIS A 253 13.37 16.26 -45.98
N GLY A 254 12.64 15.15 -46.20
CA GLY A 254 12.47 14.44 -47.48
C GLY A 254 11.84 13.04 -47.42
N ALA A 255 10.54 12.95 -47.11
CA ALA A 255 9.69 11.73 -47.15
C ALA A 255 10.04 10.62 -46.12
N GLY A 256 9.09 9.75 -45.72
CA GLY A 256 7.69 9.66 -46.16
C GLY A 256 6.76 8.99 -45.14
N HIS A 257 5.47 9.26 -45.24
CA HIS A 257 4.45 8.72 -44.35
C HIS A 257 3.83 7.41 -44.87
N SER A 258 3.76 6.42 -43.99
CA SER A 258 2.66 5.45 -43.91
C SER A 258 2.51 5.02 -42.44
N GLY A 259 1.33 4.70 -41.91
CA GLY A 259 0.03 4.68 -42.57
C GLY A 259 -1.05 4.03 -41.70
N HIS A 260 -0.98 4.20 -40.37
CA HIS A 260 -1.86 3.53 -39.41
C HIS A 260 -2.86 4.49 -38.80
N ALA A 261 -4.13 4.33 -39.18
CA ALA A 261 -5.28 4.89 -38.48
C ALA A 261 -5.88 3.83 -37.54
N GLY A 262 -6.55 4.27 -36.48
CA GLY A 262 -7.46 3.39 -35.73
C GLY A 262 -6.94 2.74 -34.44
N HIS A 263 -6.01 3.37 -33.71
CA HIS A 263 -5.92 3.10 -32.27
C HIS A 263 -6.99 3.90 -31.54
N THR A 264 -7.93 3.21 -30.87
CA THR A 264 -8.79 3.83 -29.86
C THR A 264 -7.90 4.35 -28.74
N ALA A 265 -7.96 5.65 -28.46
CA ALA A 265 -7.12 6.25 -27.42
C ALA A 265 -7.35 5.56 -26.08
N ALA A 266 -6.27 5.04 -25.48
CA ALA A 266 -6.31 4.61 -24.08
C ALA A 266 -6.70 5.82 -23.22
N ARG A 267 -7.64 5.62 -22.28
CA ARG A 267 -8.05 6.69 -21.36
C ARG A 267 -6.83 7.17 -20.58
N THR A 268 -6.47 8.45 -20.76
CA THR A 268 -5.62 9.16 -19.82
C THR A 268 -6.22 9.04 -18.42
N PRO A 269 -5.45 8.73 -17.37
CA PRO A 269 -5.96 8.77 -16.01
C PRO A 269 -6.55 10.15 -15.70
N ALA A 270 -7.67 10.17 -14.96
CA ALA A 270 -8.27 11.41 -14.52
C ALA A 270 -7.25 12.21 -13.68
N PRO A 271 -6.94 13.49 -14.00
CA PRO A 271 -6.13 14.32 -13.13
C PRO A 271 -6.73 14.37 -11.74
N ALA A 272 -5.92 14.08 -10.72
CA ALA A 272 -6.35 14.09 -9.33
C ALA A 272 -7.00 15.44 -8.97
N SER A 273 -8.18 15.39 -8.36
CA SER A 273 -8.91 16.58 -7.92
C SER A 273 -8.02 17.46 -7.04
N ALA A 274 -7.99 18.76 -7.33
CA ALA A 274 -7.12 19.72 -6.65
C ALA A 274 -7.66 20.12 -5.25
N THR A 275 -8.03 19.14 -4.43
CA THR A 275 -8.47 19.34 -3.04
C THR A 275 -7.27 19.30 -2.10
N THR A 276 -7.15 20.34 -1.27
CA THR A 276 -6.25 20.51 -0.10
C THR A 276 -4.73 20.28 -0.26
N GLY A 277 -4.25 19.72 -1.37
CA GLY A 277 -2.89 19.16 -1.49
C GLY A 277 -2.79 17.71 -0.98
N ALA A 278 -3.82 17.18 -0.33
CA ALA A 278 -3.92 15.77 0.06
C ALA A 278 -4.42 14.92 -1.10
N GLY A 279 -3.62 14.86 -2.18
CA GLY A 279 -3.69 13.72 -3.10
C GLY A 279 -3.46 12.42 -2.31
N PRO A 280 -4.02 11.28 -2.75
CA PRO A 280 -3.91 10.03 -1.99
C PRO A 280 -2.43 9.60 -1.89
N SER A 281 -1.83 9.84 -0.73
CA SER A 281 -0.52 9.32 -0.33
C SER A 281 -0.70 7.85 0.06
N TYR A 282 -0.81 6.99 -0.95
CA TYR A 282 -1.25 5.61 -0.76
C TYR A 282 -0.33 4.57 -1.39
N ASN A 283 0.14 3.65 -0.55
CA ASN A 283 0.36 2.27 -0.97
C ASN A 283 -1.00 1.66 -1.30
N VAL A 284 -1.49 1.93 -2.52
CA VAL A 284 -2.43 1.02 -3.19
C VAL A 284 -1.64 -0.16 -3.71
N GLY A 285 -1.81 -1.31 -3.07
CA GLY A 285 -1.85 -2.55 -3.83
C GLY A 285 -2.86 -2.35 -4.96
N HIS A 286 -2.42 -2.55 -6.20
CA HIS A 286 -2.97 -1.93 -7.41
C HIS A 286 -4.51 -1.82 -7.41
N GLY A 287 -5.01 -0.58 -7.37
CA GLY A 287 -6.44 -0.32 -7.58
C GLY A 287 -6.85 -0.87 -8.95
N PRO A 288 -8.05 -1.47 -9.09
CA PRO A 288 -8.38 -2.31 -10.24
C PRO A 288 -8.32 -1.50 -11.54
N HIS A 289 -7.26 -1.71 -12.31
CA HIS A 289 -7.19 -1.23 -13.68
C HIS A 289 -8.23 -2.00 -14.51
N PRO A 290 -8.73 -1.44 -15.65
CA PRO A 290 -9.50 -2.23 -16.58
C PRO A 290 -8.69 -3.48 -16.99
N PRO A 291 -9.26 -4.69 -16.95
CA PRO A 291 -8.50 -5.94 -17.08
C PRO A 291 -7.75 -5.97 -18.41
N ALA A 292 -6.45 -6.28 -18.36
CA ALA A 292 -5.61 -6.30 -19.53
C ALA A 292 -6.02 -7.39 -20.55
N PRO A 293 -5.71 -7.15 -21.84
CA PRO A 293 -5.69 -8.17 -22.89
C PRO A 293 -4.94 -9.46 -22.45
N ALA A 294 -5.48 -10.62 -22.82
CA ALA A 294 -5.18 -11.91 -22.20
C ALA A 294 -4.02 -12.69 -22.90
N ALA A 295 -2.79 -12.37 -22.50
CA ALA A 295 -1.55 -12.97 -23.02
C ALA A 295 -1.35 -14.49 -22.78
N VAL A 296 -0.54 -15.10 -23.65
CA VAL A 296 -0.30 -16.57 -23.74
C VAL A 296 0.89 -17.05 -22.88
N PRO A 297 0.80 -18.22 -22.21
CA PRO A 297 1.87 -18.82 -21.40
C PRO A 297 3.25 -19.11 -22.07
N TRP A 298 4.35 -18.80 -21.35
CA TRP A 298 5.75 -19.07 -21.76
C TRP A 298 6.38 -20.36 -21.17
N ALA A 299 5.84 -20.86 -20.05
CA ALA A 299 6.37 -21.88 -19.11
C ALA A 299 6.69 -23.33 -19.59
N ALA A 300 7.06 -23.57 -20.85
CA ALA A 300 7.02 -24.91 -21.46
C ALA A 300 8.24 -25.85 -21.22
N LYS A 301 9.02 -25.75 -20.11
CA LYS A 301 10.36 -26.43 -20.05
C LYS A 301 10.99 -26.84 -18.66
N ARG A 302 10.63 -28.05 -18.15
CA ARG A 302 11.38 -28.92 -17.17
C ARG A 302 11.47 -28.49 -15.68
N ALA A 303 11.86 -29.40 -14.76
CA ALA A 303 11.62 -29.30 -13.29
C ALA A 303 12.54 -30.16 -12.36
N GLY A 304 12.61 -29.81 -11.04
CA GLY A 304 12.93 -30.67 -9.87
C GLY A 304 14.09 -30.25 -8.93
N LEU A 305 14.21 -30.63 -7.62
CA LEU A 305 13.33 -31.31 -6.61
C LEU A 305 13.93 -31.26 -5.15
N ARG A 306 13.08 -31.14 -4.09
CA ARG A 306 13.14 -31.69 -2.67
C ARG A 306 14.42 -31.46 -1.77
N SER A 307 14.45 -30.82 -0.56
CA SER A 307 13.64 -30.74 0.71
C SER A 307 14.10 -31.73 1.84
N ALA A 308 14.21 -31.47 3.17
CA ALA A 308 14.06 -30.31 4.11
C ALA A 308 14.61 -30.66 5.57
N GLN A 309 14.23 -29.93 6.65
CA GLN A 309 14.46 -30.12 8.14
C GLN A 309 15.81 -29.60 8.75
N GLY A 310 15.92 -29.03 9.97
CA GLY A 310 14.95 -28.65 11.05
C GLY A 310 15.61 -27.84 12.22
N ASP A 311 14.84 -27.29 13.18
CA ASP A 311 15.16 -26.09 14.03
C ASP A 311 16.03 -26.23 15.30
N GLY A 312 16.54 -25.06 15.79
CA GLY A 312 17.17 -24.87 17.11
C GLY A 312 17.10 -23.42 17.68
N PRO A 313 17.50 -23.18 18.96
CA PRO A 313 17.26 -21.89 19.64
C PRO A 313 18.28 -20.77 19.31
N GLY A 314 17.96 -19.95 18.30
CA GLY A 314 18.71 -18.71 17.99
C GLY A 314 17.89 -17.60 17.30
N MET A 315 16.56 -17.74 17.28
CA MET A 315 15.74 -17.18 16.19
C MET A 315 15.27 -15.71 16.38
N THR A 316 16.15 -14.75 16.08
CA THR A 316 15.81 -13.39 15.61
C THR A 316 16.78 -12.91 14.53
N ASP A 317 16.28 -12.13 13.57
CA ASP A 317 16.82 -11.93 12.21
C ASP A 317 17.07 -10.45 11.83
N GLY A 318 16.81 -9.53 12.75
CA GLY A 318 17.20 -8.14 12.58
C GLY A 318 16.26 -7.28 11.72
N SER A 319 15.04 -7.74 11.37
CA SER A 319 14.07 -7.01 10.52
C SER A 319 13.75 -5.56 10.93
N ARG A 320 14.09 -5.15 12.16
CA ARG A 320 13.98 -3.76 12.65
C ARG A 320 15.10 -2.83 12.14
N GLN A 321 15.99 -3.34 11.29
CA GLN A 321 16.93 -2.58 10.47
C GLN A 321 16.85 -3.13 9.04
N ALA A 322 15.93 -2.57 8.24
CA ALA A 322 15.86 -2.88 6.83
C ALA A 322 17.22 -2.58 6.16
N PRO A 323 17.84 -3.52 5.43
CA PRO A 323 18.98 -3.22 4.59
C PRO A 323 18.49 -2.30 3.47
N ALA A 324 19.32 -1.36 3.03
CA ALA A 324 18.94 -0.45 1.95
C ALA A 324 18.44 -1.22 0.71
N ALA A 325 17.40 -0.70 0.06
CA ALA A 325 16.85 -1.21 -1.20
C ALA A 325 17.86 -1.21 -2.38
N GLN A 326 19.08 -0.72 -2.17
CA GLN A 326 20.19 -0.85 -3.11
C GLN A 326 20.78 -2.27 -3.07
N PRO A 327 20.99 -2.95 -4.20
CA PRO A 327 21.68 -4.24 -4.24
C PRO A 327 23.13 -4.11 -3.74
N ASN A 328 23.72 -5.24 -3.34
CA ASN A 328 25.13 -5.27 -2.98
C ASN A 328 25.99 -4.76 -4.15
N ALA A 329 26.95 -3.86 -3.87
CA ALA A 329 27.73 -3.16 -4.89
C ALA A 329 28.56 -4.07 -5.83
N GLN A 330 28.72 -5.35 -5.47
CA GLN A 330 29.28 -6.39 -6.31
C GLN A 330 28.54 -7.71 -6.09
N ARG A 331 28.48 -8.53 -7.15
CA ARG A 331 28.07 -9.93 -7.10
C ARG A 331 28.81 -10.68 -5.99
N PRO A 332 28.15 -11.53 -5.19
CA PRO A 332 28.79 -12.16 -4.04
C PRO A 332 29.83 -13.20 -4.50
N THR A 333 31.00 -13.17 -3.86
CA THR A 333 32.13 -14.05 -4.16
C THR A 333 32.50 -14.92 -2.97
N GLY A 334 33.21 -16.02 -3.22
CA GLY A 334 33.56 -17.01 -2.21
C GLY A 334 32.59 -18.19 -2.16
N ARG A 335 32.43 -18.79 -0.98
CA ARG A 335 31.59 -19.98 -0.76
C ARG A 335 30.18 -19.57 -0.36
N ALA A 336 29.20 -19.91 -1.20
CA ALA A 336 27.78 -19.82 -0.84
C ALA A 336 27.47 -20.66 0.41
N ALA A 337 26.66 -20.09 1.30
CA ALA A 337 26.28 -20.69 2.57
C ALA A 337 24.89 -20.18 2.99
N VAL A 338 24.01 -21.11 3.37
CA VAL A 338 22.75 -20.81 4.06
C VAL A 338 23.04 -20.97 5.56
N PRO A 339 23.17 -19.86 6.32
CA PRO A 339 23.48 -19.92 7.75
C PRO A 339 22.25 -20.34 8.58
N ASP A 340 22.51 -20.79 9.79
CA ASP A 340 21.49 -21.08 10.80
C ASP A 340 21.04 -19.77 11.48
N VAL A 341 20.23 -19.03 10.73
CA VAL A 341 19.49 -17.82 11.13
C VAL A 341 18.07 -17.93 10.56
N PRO A 342 17.08 -17.17 11.09
CA PRO A 342 15.71 -17.25 10.60
C PRO A 342 15.57 -16.87 9.12
N LYS A 343 14.45 -17.28 8.53
CA LYS A 343 14.19 -17.21 7.09
C LYS A 343 12.77 -16.67 6.85
N PRO A 344 12.44 -16.23 5.63
CA PRO A 344 11.06 -15.96 5.25
C PRO A 344 10.18 -17.21 5.29
N ASP A 345 8.88 -17.01 5.24
CA ASP A 345 7.83 -18.04 5.25
C ASP A 345 6.75 -17.61 4.24
N LEU A 346 6.92 -18.02 2.98
CA LEU A 346 6.16 -17.50 1.84
C LEU A 346 4.85 -18.27 1.67
N ARG A 347 3.77 -17.67 2.17
CA ARG A 347 2.43 -18.24 2.13
C ARG A 347 1.65 -17.66 0.97
N SER A 348 0.96 -18.52 0.21
CA SER A 348 0.01 -18.05 -0.79
C SER A 348 -1.32 -17.66 -0.13
N LEU A 349 -1.99 -16.64 -0.67
CA LEU A 349 -3.40 -16.36 -0.37
C LEU A 349 -4.32 -16.99 -1.44
N PRO A 350 -5.58 -17.31 -1.12
CA PRO A 350 -6.56 -17.72 -2.13
C PRO A 350 -6.79 -16.60 -3.15
N ALA A 351 -6.94 -16.94 -4.43
CA ALA A 351 -7.20 -15.97 -5.50
C ALA A 351 -8.54 -15.22 -5.33
N TYR A 352 -8.64 -14.03 -5.92
CA TYR A 352 -9.85 -13.17 -5.91
C TYR A 352 -9.88 -12.30 -7.18
N GLY A 353 -10.90 -11.46 -7.35
CA GLY A 353 -11.09 -10.67 -8.57
C GLY A 353 -11.36 -11.55 -9.80
N ILE A 354 -11.94 -12.73 -9.59
CA ILE A 354 -11.96 -13.79 -10.61
C ILE A 354 -13.04 -13.49 -11.65
N THR A 355 -12.58 -13.22 -12.87
CA THR A 355 -13.42 -12.80 -14.00
C THR A 355 -13.11 -13.63 -15.23
N ILE A 356 -14.00 -13.57 -16.23
CA ILE A 356 -13.73 -14.15 -17.56
C ILE A 356 -13.64 -13.01 -18.56
N GLY A 357 -12.47 -12.87 -19.18
CA GLY A 357 -12.27 -12.06 -20.37
C GLY A 357 -12.47 -12.89 -21.64
N GLN A 358 -12.77 -12.22 -22.76
CA GLN A 358 -12.55 -12.79 -24.09
C GLN A 358 -11.10 -12.54 -24.51
N GLY A 359 -10.57 -13.40 -25.36
CA GLY A 359 -9.27 -13.19 -26.01
C GLY A 359 -9.27 -12.04 -27.00
N ASP A 360 -8.07 -11.54 -27.23
CA ASP A 360 -7.80 -10.24 -27.87
C ASP A 360 -7.98 -10.30 -29.40
N ALA A 361 -7.70 -9.20 -30.09
CA ALA A 361 -7.71 -9.13 -31.55
C ALA A 361 -6.81 -10.21 -32.21
N ASP A 362 -5.71 -10.59 -31.54
CA ASP A 362 -4.77 -11.62 -31.98
C ASP A 362 -5.13 -13.04 -31.49
N ALA A 363 -6.12 -13.17 -30.60
CA ALA A 363 -6.60 -14.45 -30.04
C ALA A 363 -8.15 -14.56 -29.99
N PRO A 364 -8.88 -14.22 -31.08
CA PRO A 364 -10.33 -14.09 -31.04
C PRO A 364 -11.05 -15.43 -30.82
N GLY A 365 -12.14 -15.40 -30.04
CA GLY A 365 -12.94 -16.58 -29.72
C GLY A 365 -12.34 -17.48 -28.62
N LYS A 366 -11.33 -16.99 -27.90
CA LYS A 366 -10.83 -17.57 -26.65
C LYS A 366 -11.57 -17.02 -25.43
N ASP A 367 -11.65 -17.82 -24.38
CA ASP A 367 -12.11 -17.40 -23.06
C ASP A 367 -10.97 -17.56 -22.04
N TYR A 368 -10.69 -16.51 -21.28
CA TYR A 368 -9.61 -16.48 -20.30
C TYR A 368 -10.14 -16.20 -18.90
N LEU A 369 -9.81 -17.07 -17.94
CA LEU A 369 -10.13 -16.91 -16.53
C LEU A 369 -9.02 -16.10 -15.85
N ALA A 370 -9.24 -14.80 -15.64
CA ALA A 370 -8.30 -13.88 -15.01
C ALA A 370 -8.55 -13.78 -13.49
N PHE A 371 -7.50 -13.51 -12.69
CA PHE A 371 -7.58 -13.54 -11.23
C PHE A 371 -6.43 -12.77 -10.54
N SER A 372 -6.72 -12.01 -9.48
CA SER A 372 -5.71 -11.57 -8.52
C SER A 372 -5.12 -12.77 -7.76
N ALA A 373 -3.81 -12.77 -7.54
CA ALA A 373 -3.12 -13.72 -6.67
C ALA A 373 -2.03 -13.02 -5.85
N ASN A 374 -1.79 -13.51 -4.63
CA ASN A 374 -0.84 -12.93 -3.69
C ASN A 374 0.03 -14.01 -3.02
N VAL A 375 1.31 -13.69 -2.82
CA VAL A 375 2.25 -14.42 -1.95
C VAL A 375 2.75 -13.45 -0.89
N TRP A 376 2.75 -13.85 0.38
CA TRP A 376 3.16 -12.99 1.49
C TRP A 376 4.14 -13.66 2.44
N ASN A 377 4.97 -12.85 3.07
CA ASN A 377 6.01 -13.32 3.97
C ASN A 377 5.51 -13.26 5.43
N ALA A 378 5.19 -14.41 6.02
CA ALA A 378 4.80 -14.51 7.42
C ALA A 378 5.97 -14.35 8.41
N GLY A 379 7.20 -14.21 7.89
CA GLY A 379 8.41 -14.02 8.68
C GLY A 379 8.94 -15.33 9.31
N PRO A 380 9.79 -15.23 10.34
CA PRO A 380 10.12 -14.02 11.10
C PRO A 380 11.10 -13.07 10.39
N ALA A 381 11.74 -13.49 9.30
CA ALA A 381 12.71 -12.68 8.55
C ALA A 381 12.18 -12.21 7.19
N GLN A 382 12.66 -11.05 6.73
CA GLN A 382 12.50 -10.56 5.35
C GLN A 382 13.05 -11.55 4.32
N LEU A 383 12.52 -11.51 3.09
CA LEU A 383 13.17 -12.08 1.91
C LEU A 383 13.93 -10.97 1.17
N VAL A 384 15.21 -11.16 0.92
CA VAL A 384 16.06 -10.27 0.11
C VAL A 384 16.75 -11.06 -0.99
N VAL A 385 16.60 -10.63 -2.24
CA VAL A 385 17.26 -11.22 -3.41
C VAL A 385 17.94 -10.12 -4.23
N ASP A 386 19.23 -10.28 -4.55
CA ASP A 386 19.90 -9.42 -5.54
C ASP A 386 20.08 -10.18 -6.86
N GLY A 387 19.73 -9.54 -7.98
CA GLY A 387 20.11 -9.93 -9.33
C GLY A 387 21.40 -9.24 -9.77
N PHE A 388 22.25 -9.97 -10.51
CA PHE A 388 23.41 -9.39 -11.21
C PHE A 388 23.42 -9.82 -12.68
N ARG A 389 23.28 -8.86 -13.60
CA ARG A 389 23.44 -9.07 -15.04
C ARG A 389 24.92 -9.27 -15.38
N LYS A 390 25.23 -10.14 -16.34
CA LYS A 390 26.57 -10.19 -16.96
C LYS A 390 26.56 -9.32 -18.23
N PRO A 391 27.67 -8.69 -18.64
CA PRO A 391 27.72 -7.94 -19.90
C PRO A 391 27.29 -8.81 -21.09
N GLY A 392 26.26 -8.38 -21.81
CA GLY A 392 25.69 -9.12 -22.96
C GLY A 392 24.75 -10.27 -22.62
N ASN A 393 24.45 -10.54 -21.35
CA ASN A 393 23.44 -11.54 -20.96
C ASN A 393 22.04 -10.92 -20.90
N GLU A 394 21.05 -11.62 -21.45
CA GLU A 394 19.63 -11.26 -21.31
C GLU A 394 19.18 -11.34 -19.84
N LEU A 395 19.51 -12.45 -19.16
CA LEU A 395 19.15 -12.72 -17.74
C LEU A 395 20.18 -12.20 -16.73
N MET A 396 19.71 -11.90 -15.51
CA MET A 396 20.55 -11.78 -14.31
C MET A 396 20.70 -13.14 -13.61
N ASP A 397 21.84 -13.41 -12.98
CA ASP A 397 21.94 -14.48 -11.97
C ASP A 397 21.48 -13.93 -10.61
N ALA A 398 20.59 -14.64 -9.90
CA ALA A 398 19.97 -14.17 -8.67
C ALA A 398 20.47 -14.89 -7.41
N TYR A 399 20.62 -14.15 -6.31
CA TYR A 399 21.17 -14.61 -5.03
C TYR A 399 20.28 -14.16 -3.86
N GLN A 400 19.85 -15.10 -3.02
CA GLN A 400 19.15 -14.80 -1.76
C GLN A 400 20.19 -14.50 -0.67
N TYR A 401 19.91 -13.49 0.18
CA TYR A 401 20.75 -13.08 1.29
C TYR A 401 20.14 -13.37 2.65
N PHE A 402 20.99 -13.60 3.65
CA PHE A 402 20.60 -13.93 5.02
C PHE A 402 21.24 -12.96 6.00
N TYR A 403 20.45 -12.51 6.98
CA TYR A 403 20.81 -11.48 7.95
C TYR A 403 20.68 -12.01 9.38
N ASP A 404 21.51 -11.50 10.30
CA ASP A 404 21.44 -11.83 11.73
C ASP A 404 20.62 -10.82 12.54
N ALA A 405 20.40 -11.10 13.83
CA ALA A 405 19.65 -10.27 14.77
C ALA A 405 20.06 -8.78 14.82
N SER A 406 21.24 -8.41 14.32
CA SER A 406 21.75 -7.03 14.26
C SER A 406 21.53 -6.32 12.91
N GLY A 407 20.89 -6.97 11.94
CA GLY A 407 20.72 -6.46 10.57
C GLY A 407 21.95 -6.67 9.69
N LYS A 408 22.95 -7.44 10.15
CA LYS A 408 24.18 -7.71 9.42
C LYS A 408 24.00 -8.91 8.48
N GLN A 409 24.43 -8.77 7.23
CA GLN A 409 24.48 -9.88 6.27
C GLN A 409 25.51 -10.94 6.72
N VAL A 410 25.06 -12.20 6.86
CA VAL A 410 25.85 -13.33 7.37
C VAL A 410 25.94 -14.52 6.41
N GLY A 411 25.19 -14.52 5.31
CA GLY A 411 25.31 -15.53 4.27
C GLY A 411 24.57 -15.16 2.98
N TYR A 412 24.73 -16.01 1.96
CA TYR A 412 24.03 -15.91 0.69
C TYR A 412 23.98 -17.28 -0.01
N THR A 413 22.98 -17.49 -0.87
CA THR A 413 22.92 -18.64 -1.78
C THR A 413 22.48 -18.20 -3.18
N PRO A 414 23.04 -18.76 -4.27
CA PRO A 414 22.40 -18.70 -5.58
C PRO A 414 20.98 -19.26 -5.46
N THR A 415 20.00 -18.56 -6.03
CA THR A 415 18.58 -18.88 -5.87
C THR A 415 17.80 -18.87 -7.19
N GLY A 416 18.41 -18.53 -8.32
CA GLY A 416 17.74 -18.59 -9.63
C GLY A 416 18.29 -17.55 -10.59
N THR A 417 17.38 -16.97 -11.37
CA THR A 417 17.64 -15.90 -12.33
C THR A 417 16.63 -14.76 -12.13
N MET A 418 16.88 -13.62 -12.76
CA MET A 418 15.82 -12.65 -13.08
C MET A 418 15.77 -12.44 -14.58
N GLU A 419 14.57 -12.31 -15.13
CA GLU A 419 14.30 -11.97 -16.53
C GLU A 419 13.70 -10.56 -16.64
N TRP A 420 13.90 -9.90 -17.78
CA TRP A 420 13.29 -8.61 -18.07
C TRP A 420 11.99 -8.83 -18.82
N ASP A 421 10.90 -8.20 -18.40
CA ASP A 421 9.63 -8.25 -19.09
C ASP A 421 9.43 -6.95 -19.93
N PRO A 422 9.41 -7.03 -21.26
CA PRO A 422 9.23 -5.86 -22.12
C PRO A 422 7.74 -5.53 -22.39
N ARG A 423 6.79 -6.17 -21.70
CA ARG A 423 5.35 -5.92 -21.90
C ARG A 423 4.95 -4.60 -21.22
N PRO A 424 4.21 -3.70 -21.89
CA PRO A 424 3.75 -2.45 -21.28
C PRO A 424 3.02 -2.67 -19.95
N GLY A 425 3.43 -1.95 -18.91
CA GLY A 425 2.94 -2.14 -17.54
C GLY A 425 3.65 -3.24 -16.74
N HIS A 426 4.62 -3.94 -17.34
CA HIS A 426 5.56 -4.86 -16.70
C HIS A 426 7.02 -4.54 -17.01
N GLU A 427 7.33 -3.29 -17.38
CA GLU A 427 8.68 -2.84 -17.77
C GLU A 427 9.62 -2.74 -16.54
N HIS A 428 9.91 -3.89 -15.96
CA HIS A 428 10.74 -4.14 -14.77
C HIS A 428 11.36 -5.56 -14.82
N TRP A 429 12.25 -5.88 -13.89
CA TRP A 429 12.79 -7.22 -13.72
C TRP A 429 11.87 -8.13 -12.90
N HIS A 430 11.89 -9.42 -13.21
CA HIS A 430 11.12 -10.46 -12.53
C HIS A 430 12.04 -11.57 -12.02
N PHE A 431 11.98 -11.92 -10.74
CA PHE A 431 12.60 -13.14 -10.20
C PHE A 431 11.88 -14.40 -10.70
N THR A 432 12.63 -15.28 -11.36
CA THR A 432 12.12 -16.54 -11.93
C THR A 432 11.89 -17.60 -10.85
N ASP A 433 10.78 -18.33 -10.92
CA ASP A 433 10.32 -19.32 -9.95
C ASP A 433 9.89 -18.74 -8.58
N PHE A 434 9.43 -17.48 -8.50
CA PHE A 434 8.81 -16.95 -7.27
C PHE A 434 7.48 -17.66 -6.95
N ALA A 435 6.63 -17.86 -7.95
CA ALA A 435 5.33 -18.51 -7.82
C ALA A 435 4.95 -19.30 -9.08
N SER A 436 3.93 -20.16 -8.98
CA SER A 436 3.35 -20.88 -10.10
C SER A 436 1.84 -20.97 -9.91
N TYR A 437 1.05 -20.54 -10.90
CA TYR A 437 -0.41 -20.60 -10.84
C TYR A 437 -0.96 -21.72 -11.71
N ARG A 438 -1.88 -22.52 -11.16
CA ARG A 438 -2.40 -23.74 -11.81
C ARG A 438 -3.90 -23.85 -11.66
N LEU A 439 -4.59 -24.22 -12.73
CA LEU A 439 -5.99 -24.63 -12.66
C LEU A 439 -6.04 -26.15 -12.51
N LEU A 440 -6.59 -26.60 -11.38
CA LEU A 440 -6.77 -28.00 -11.03
C LEU A 440 -8.22 -28.43 -11.26
N LYS A 441 -8.44 -29.69 -11.64
CA LYS A 441 -9.77 -30.31 -11.69
C LYS A 441 -10.31 -30.60 -10.28
N ALA A 442 -11.56 -31.06 -10.21
CA ALA A 442 -12.20 -31.47 -8.95
C ALA A 442 -11.46 -32.60 -8.19
N ASP A 443 -10.64 -33.41 -8.90
CA ASP A 443 -9.75 -34.43 -8.32
C ASP A 443 -8.34 -33.90 -8.03
N GLN A 444 -8.17 -32.57 -8.00
CA GLN A 444 -6.93 -31.82 -7.79
C GLN A 444 -5.79 -32.10 -8.79
N LYS A 445 -6.06 -32.77 -9.92
CA LYS A 445 -5.08 -32.92 -11.00
C LYS A 445 -4.94 -31.62 -11.81
N GLU A 446 -3.70 -31.20 -12.03
CA GLU A 446 -3.33 -30.06 -12.89
C GLU A 446 -3.93 -30.25 -14.30
N THR A 447 -4.60 -29.21 -14.82
CA THR A 447 -5.23 -29.24 -16.16
C THR A 447 -4.92 -28.03 -17.03
N VAL A 448 -4.55 -26.91 -16.44
CA VAL A 448 -3.92 -25.76 -17.11
C VAL A 448 -2.90 -25.17 -16.13
N ARG A 449 -1.78 -24.67 -16.65
CA ARG A 449 -0.79 -23.88 -15.91
C ARG A 449 -0.75 -22.50 -16.55
N SER A 450 -0.76 -21.43 -15.73
CA SER A 450 -0.46 -20.09 -16.23
C SER A 450 1.04 -20.01 -16.51
N GLY A 451 1.42 -19.34 -17.60
CA GLY A 451 2.84 -19.18 -17.93
C GLY A 451 3.52 -18.01 -17.25
N LYS A 452 2.87 -17.42 -16.25
CA LYS A 452 3.49 -16.44 -15.35
C LYS A 452 4.17 -17.21 -14.22
N GLU A 453 5.48 -17.39 -14.36
CA GLU A 453 6.34 -18.09 -13.39
C GLU A 453 7.52 -17.20 -12.92
N ALA A 454 7.61 -15.97 -13.41
CA ALA A 454 8.53 -14.93 -12.96
C ALA A 454 7.74 -13.70 -12.47
N PHE A 455 8.23 -13.07 -11.39
CA PHE A 455 7.54 -11.98 -10.68
C PHE A 455 8.56 -11.04 -10.02
N CYS A 456 8.32 -9.72 -10.09
CA CYS A 456 9.00 -8.71 -9.27
C CYS A 456 8.51 -8.78 -7.81
N LEU A 457 9.40 -8.91 -6.81
CA LEU A 457 8.99 -8.91 -5.40
C LEU A 457 8.87 -7.47 -4.84
N ALA A 458 7.63 -7.03 -4.63
CA ALA A 458 7.28 -5.74 -4.02
C ALA A 458 6.34 -5.89 -2.82
N ASN A 459 6.31 -4.87 -1.95
CA ASN A 459 5.49 -4.83 -0.74
C ASN A 459 4.12 -4.18 -1.01
N THR A 460 3.35 -4.75 -1.93
CA THR A 460 2.09 -4.14 -2.42
C THR A 460 0.96 -4.17 -1.38
N ASP A 461 0.93 -5.17 -0.50
CA ASP A 461 -0.18 -5.45 0.40
C ASP A 461 0.25 -5.68 1.85
N ALA A 462 -0.46 -5.04 2.79
CA ALA A 462 -0.37 -5.35 4.21
C ALA A 462 -1.24 -6.57 4.55
N VAL A 463 -0.62 -7.76 4.63
CA VAL A 463 -1.34 -9.04 4.83
C VAL A 463 -1.44 -9.42 6.31
N ASP A 464 -0.36 -9.35 7.09
CA ASP A 464 -0.46 -9.44 8.55
C ASP A 464 0.60 -8.59 9.26
N TYR A 465 0.28 -7.32 9.53
CA TYR A 465 1.13 -6.42 10.31
C TYR A 465 1.04 -6.65 11.83
N THR A 466 0.39 -7.72 12.28
CA THR A 466 0.32 -8.14 13.69
C THR A 466 1.23 -9.33 14.03
N VAL A 467 1.88 -9.96 13.04
CA VAL A 467 2.95 -10.92 13.32
C VAL A 467 4.14 -10.24 14.00
N LYS A 468 4.93 -11.04 14.73
CA LYS A 468 6.23 -10.61 15.25
C LYS A 468 7.13 -10.18 14.08
N ASN A 469 7.98 -9.17 14.29
CA ASN A 469 8.97 -8.68 13.32
C ASN A 469 8.41 -7.97 12.07
N ALA A 470 7.09 -7.82 11.93
CA ALA A 470 6.47 -7.14 10.79
C ALA A 470 6.95 -5.70 10.61
N ASN A 471 7.25 -5.30 9.37
CA ASN A 471 7.53 -3.91 9.04
C ASN A 471 6.22 -3.20 8.66
N TRP A 472 5.95 -2.06 9.30
CA TRP A 472 4.77 -1.23 9.01
C TRP A 472 5.05 -0.13 7.99
N HIS A 473 6.34 0.10 7.70
CA HIS A 473 6.86 1.03 6.70
C HIS A 473 7.86 0.28 5.79
N PRO A 474 7.40 -0.71 5.00
CA PRO A 474 8.24 -1.31 3.98
C PRO A 474 8.64 -0.27 2.93
N ASP A 475 9.90 -0.31 2.51
CA ASP A 475 10.31 0.24 1.21
C ASP A 475 9.75 -0.64 0.07
N ASN A 476 10.00 -0.28 -1.18
CA ASN A 476 9.75 -1.17 -2.35
C ASN A 476 8.26 -1.54 -2.55
N THR A 477 7.33 -0.61 -2.32
CA THR A 477 5.87 -0.86 -2.32
C THR A 477 5.20 -0.73 -3.69
N ASP A 478 5.89 -0.20 -4.70
CA ASP A 478 5.40 0.04 -6.06
C ASP A 478 6.18 -0.80 -7.07
N LEU A 479 5.49 -1.68 -7.79
CA LEU A 479 6.08 -2.55 -8.81
C LEU A 479 6.84 -1.77 -9.91
N SER A 480 6.47 -0.54 -10.23
CA SER A 480 7.10 0.24 -11.30
C SER A 480 8.48 0.81 -10.95
N THR A 481 8.79 0.92 -9.65
CA THR A 481 10.11 1.36 -9.15
C THR A 481 10.88 0.26 -8.44
N ALA A 482 10.18 -0.75 -7.89
CA ALA A 482 10.74 -1.82 -7.06
C ALA A 482 11.80 -2.70 -7.71
N CYS A 483 11.68 -2.99 -9.02
CA CYS A 483 12.49 -4.01 -9.69
C CYS A 483 13.29 -3.47 -10.89
N GLY A 484 13.73 -2.21 -10.81
CA GLY A 484 14.71 -1.63 -11.75
C GLY A 484 14.19 -1.38 -13.17
N GLN A 485 15.13 -1.15 -14.10
CA GLN A 485 14.86 -0.74 -15.50
C GLN A 485 15.64 -1.64 -16.47
N GLU A 486 15.36 -1.56 -17.78
CA GLU A 486 15.97 -2.46 -18.79
C GLU A 486 17.50 -2.40 -18.78
N ASN A 487 18.05 -1.22 -18.50
CA ASN A 487 19.49 -0.96 -18.42
C ASN A 487 20.13 -1.35 -17.07
N SER A 488 19.37 -1.82 -16.09
CA SER A 488 19.89 -2.26 -14.79
C SER A 488 20.90 -3.40 -14.95
N ILE A 489 22.09 -3.20 -14.38
CA ILE A 489 23.14 -4.23 -14.26
C ILE A 489 23.04 -5.03 -12.96
N SER A 490 22.31 -4.50 -11.98
CA SER A 490 21.89 -5.20 -10.76
C SER A 490 20.57 -4.61 -10.25
N VAL A 491 19.79 -5.43 -9.56
CA VAL A 491 18.50 -5.11 -8.92
C VAL A 491 18.49 -5.78 -7.55
N ARG A 492 17.79 -5.19 -6.57
CA ARG A 492 17.42 -5.84 -5.31
C ARG A 492 15.90 -5.86 -5.21
N GLU A 493 15.35 -7.02 -4.90
CA GLU A 493 13.93 -7.21 -4.66
C GLU A 493 13.74 -7.70 -3.22
N VAL A 494 12.74 -7.16 -2.51
CA VAL A 494 12.56 -7.38 -1.06
C VAL A 494 11.09 -7.57 -0.74
N LEU A 495 10.75 -8.71 -0.12
CA LEU A 495 9.43 -8.96 0.46
C LEU A 495 9.54 -9.01 2.00
N ASP A 496 9.03 -7.95 2.61
CA ASP A 496 9.18 -7.64 4.02
C ASP A 496 8.20 -8.43 4.90
N VAL A 497 8.47 -8.49 6.21
CA VAL A 497 7.69 -9.32 7.14
C VAL A 497 6.28 -8.75 7.32
N GLY A 498 5.26 -9.58 7.14
CA GLY A 498 3.85 -9.19 7.19
C GLY A 498 3.32 -8.60 5.88
N SER A 499 4.21 -8.28 4.93
CA SER A 499 3.88 -7.78 3.60
C SER A 499 3.61 -8.92 2.61
N GLY A 500 2.80 -8.63 1.61
CA GLY A 500 2.52 -9.49 0.48
C GLY A 500 2.70 -8.77 -0.86
N ASP A 501 2.98 -9.59 -1.86
CA ASP A 501 3.17 -9.23 -3.26
C ASP A 501 1.95 -9.73 -4.06
N THR A 502 1.14 -8.80 -4.57
CA THR A 502 -0.10 -9.05 -5.32
C THR A 502 0.05 -8.71 -6.78
N TYR A 503 -0.26 -9.68 -7.63
CA TYR A 503 -0.51 -9.45 -9.04
C TYR A 503 -2.02 -9.49 -9.31
N THR A 504 -2.57 -8.37 -9.78
CA THR A 504 -3.98 -8.22 -10.12
C THR A 504 -4.35 -8.89 -11.44
N GLN A 505 -5.64 -9.19 -11.63
CA GLN A 505 -6.20 -9.73 -12.89
C GLN A 505 -5.90 -8.86 -14.13
N ASP A 506 -5.60 -7.59 -13.92
CA ASP A 506 -5.29 -6.57 -14.93
C ASP A 506 -3.85 -6.66 -15.50
N LEU A 507 -3.10 -7.72 -15.16
CA LEU A 507 -1.69 -7.84 -15.51
C LEU A 507 -1.44 -8.96 -16.55
N PRO A 508 -0.83 -8.66 -17.73
CA PRO A 508 -0.58 -9.63 -18.80
C PRO A 508 -0.11 -11.03 -18.35
N GLY A 509 -0.85 -12.06 -18.77
CA GLY A 509 -0.58 -13.47 -18.43
C GLY A 509 -1.17 -13.93 -17.09
N GLN A 510 -1.83 -13.06 -16.32
CA GLN A 510 -2.54 -13.39 -15.08
C GLN A 510 -3.89 -14.11 -15.34
N SER A 511 -3.88 -15.14 -16.17
CA SER A 511 -5.08 -15.91 -16.52
C SER A 511 -4.80 -17.37 -16.90
N PHE A 512 -5.88 -18.13 -17.11
CA PHE A 512 -5.86 -19.45 -17.75
C PHE A 512 -6.74 -19.44 -19.01
N ASP A 513 -6.27 -20.01 -20.12
CA ASP A 513 -7.15 -20.37 -21.24
C ASP A 513 -8.13 -21.47 -20.78
N ILE A 514 -9.42 -21.12 -20.73
CA ILE A 514 -10.50 -22.03 -20.31
C ILE A 514 -11.43 -22.43 -21.46
N THR A 515 -11.10 -22.02 -22.70
CA THR A 515 -11.93 -22.16 -23.91
C THR A 515 -12.32 -23.62 -24.17
N GLY A 516 -11.35 -24.53 -24.05
CA GLY A 516 -11.53 -25.96 -24.31
C GLY A 516 -11.91 -26.79 -23.07
N LEU A 517 -12.13 -26.17 -21.91
CA LEU A 517 -12.42 -26.90 -20.67
C LEU A 517 -13.90 -27.27 -20.56
N ALA A 518 -14.17 -28.39 -19.89
CA ALA A 518 -15.54 -28.82 -19.57
C ALA A 518 -16.25 -27.84 -18.61
N ASN A 519 -17.55 -28.06 -18.41
CA ASN A 519 -18.29 -27.45 -17.31
C ASN A 519 -18.07 -28.27 -16.03
N GLY A 520 -17.85 -27.63 -14.88
CA GLY A 520 -17.58 -28.34 -13.63
C GLY A 520 -16.88 -27.50 -12.56
N THR A 521 -16.54 -28.15 -11.44
CA THR A 521 -15.71 -27.57 -10.37
C THR A 521 -14.23 -27.66 -10.72
N TYR A 522 -13.53 -26.54 -10.53
CA TYR A 522 -12.08 -26.42 -10.64
C TYR A 522 -11.53 -25.68 -9.40
N TYR A 523 -10.22 -25.71 -9.21
CA TYR A 523 -9.53 -24.95 -8.19
C TYR A 523 -8.38 -24.16 -8.82
N ILE A 524 -8.35 -22.85 -8.62
CA ILE A 524 -7.14 -22.06 -8.85
C ILE A 524 -6.20 -22.34 -7.69
N GLN A 525 -5.02 -22.87 -7.98
CA GLN A 525 -3.92 -23.02 -7.06
C GLN A 525 -2.95 -21.87 -7.24
N VAL A 526 -2.66 -21.19 -6.13
CA VAL A 526 -1.50 -20.31 -5.97
C VAL A 526 -0.45 -21.12 -5.20
N LEU A 527 0.80 -21.09 -5.64
CA LEU A 527 1.92 -21.82 -5.04
C LEU A 527 3.18 -20.96 -5.09
N ALA A 528 3.71 -20.58 -3.93
CA ALA A 528 4.99 -19.89 -3.78
C ALA A 528 6.17 -20.87 -3.84
N ASN A 529 7.34 -20.38 -4.26
CA ASN A 529 8.62 -21.11 -4.37
C ASN A 529 8.49 -22.54 -4.95
N PRO A 530 7.81 -22.74 -6.10
CA PRO A 530 7.45 -24.06 -6.63
C PRO A 530 8.63 -25.04 -6.76
N GLU A 531 9.81 -24.54 -7.14
CA GLU A 531 11.04 -25.33 -7.32
C GLU A 531 11.96 -25.33 -6.08
N ASN A 532 11.50 -24.80 -4.94
CA ASN A 532 12.20 -24.77 -3.65
C ASN A 532 13.60 -24.11 -3.71
N ARG A 533 13.76 -23.11 -4.59
CA ARG A 533 15.03 -22.40 -4.79
C ARG A 533 15.29 -21.38 -3.69
N LEU A 534 14.27 -20.60 -3.30
CA LEU A 534 14.33 -19.74 -2.12
C LEU A 534 14.44 -20.63 -0.87
N LYS A 535 15.04 -20.09 0.19
CA LYS A 535 15.25 -20.79 1.46
C LYS A 535 14.38 -20.12 2.52
N GLU A 536 13.52 -20.93 3.08
CA GLU A 536 12.40 -20.54 3.93
C GLU A 536 12.41 -21.34 5.24
N THR A 537 11.58 -20.93 6.20
CA THR A 537 11.38 -21.65 7.47
C THR A 537 10.43 -22.84 7.32
N ASP A 538 9.43 -22.74 6.44
CA ASP A 538 8.52 -23.83 6.06
C ASP A 538 8.44 -23.92 4.53
N LEU A 539 8.09 -25.09 4.01
CA LEU A 539 7.85 -25.36 2.57
C LEU A 539 6.52 -26.12 2.35
N GLY A 540 5.79 -26.44 3.43
CA GLY A 540 4.53 -27.18 3.42
C GLY A 540 3.27 -26.29 3.41
N ASN A 541 3.43 -24.98 3.58
CA ASN A 541 2.33 -24.02 3.69
C ASN A 541 2.19 -23.08 2.47
N ASN A 542 3.11 -23.17 1.51
CA ASN A 542 3.29 -22.26 0.38
C ASN A 542 2.12 -22.23 -0.62
N SER A 543 1.07 -23.03 -0.44
CA SER A 543 -0.01 -23.19 -1.43
C SER A 543 -1.40 -22.94 -0.90
N ALA A 544 -2.18 -22.16 -1.65
CA ALA A 544 -3.58 -21.88 -1.40
C ALA A 544 -4.45 -22.31 -2.57
N LEU A 545 -5.69 -22.71 -2.27
CA LEU A 545 -6.68 -23.16 -3.25
C LEU A 545 -7.95 -22.29 -3.21
N ARG A 546 -8.35 -21.79 -4.37
CA ARG A 546 -9.62 -21.07 -4.57
C ARG A 546 -10.54 -21.87 -5.48
N LYS A 547 -11.66 -22.35 -4.94
CA LYS A 547 -12.68 -23.06 -5.72
C LYS A 547 -13.36 -22.11 -6.71
N VAL A 548 -13.53 -22.56 -7.95
CA VAL A 548 -14.37 -21.93 -8.98
C VAL A 548 -15.26 -22.98 -9.64
N VAL A 549 -16.37 -22.55 -10.24
CA VAL A 549 -17.24 -23.40 -11.06
C VAL A 549 -17.35 -22.80 -12.45
N LEU A 550 -16.93 -23.54 -13.47
CA LEU A 550 -16.96 -23.11 -14.87
C LEU A 550 -18.22 -23.63 -15.58
N GLY A 551 -18.82 -22.78 -16.40
CA GLY A 551 -20.05 -23.02 -17.15
C GLY A 551 -20.05 -22.35 -18.53
N GLY A 552 -21.23 -22.23 -19.12
CA GLY A 552 -21.39 -21.63 -20.45
C GLY A 552 -20.94 -22.53 -21.60
N LYS A 553 -20.45 -21.91 -22.67
CA LYS A 553 -19.94 -22.54 -23.92
C LYS A 553 -18.62 -21.83 -24.33
N PRO A 554 -17.80 -22.39 -25.23
CA PRO A 554 -16.67 -21.66 -25.82
C PRO A 554 -17.15 -20.36 -26.51
N GLY A 555 -16.39 -19.27 -26.35
CA GLY A 555 -16.76 -17.90 -26.75
C GLY A 555 -17.88 -17.27 -25.92
N ALA A 556 -18.27 -17.91 -24.82
CA ALA A 556 -19.35 -17.49 -23.91
C ALA A 556 -19.25 -18.25 -22.57
N ARG A 557 -18.05 -18.34 -21.98
CA ARG A 557 -17.82 -19.06 -20.72
C ARG A 557 -18.32 -18.24 -19.53
N THR A 558 -18.76 -18.93 -18.49
CA THR A 558 -19.22 -18.31 -17.23
C THR A 558 -18.47 -18.87 -16.04
N VAL A 559 -18.19 -18.05 -15.03
CA VAL A 559 -17.63 -18.47 -13.74
C VAL A 559 -18.62 -18.21 -12.62
N THR A 560 -18.65 -19.09 -11.62
CA THR A 560 -19.24 -18.82 -10.31
C THR A 560 -18.19 -19.10 -9.24
N VAL A 561 -17.98 -18.15 -8.34
CA VAL A 561 -16.96 -18.21 -7.30
C VAL A 561 -17.67 -18.33 -5.94
N PRO A 562 -17.66 -19.50 -5.28
CA PRO A 562 -18.18 -19.63 -3.92
C PRO A 562 -17.36 -18.80 -2.91
N LYS A 563 -17.91 -18.54 -1.72
CA LYS A 563 -17.14 -17.93 -0.62
C LYS A 563 -15.96 -18.81 -0.18
N HIS A 564 -14.87 -18.20 0.28
CA HIS A 564 -13.79 -18.91 0.97
C HIS A 564 -14.00 -18.76 2.48
N ASP A 565 -14.64 -19.76 3.09
CA ASP A 565 -15.18 -19.68 4.45
C ASP A 565 -16.09 -18.44 4.62
N LEU A 566 -15.70 -17.44 5.45
CA LEU A 566 -16.45 -16.19 5.60
C LEU A 566 -16.14 -15.13 4.53
N VAL A 567 -15.11 -15.32 3.72
CA VAL A 567 -14.64 -14.32 2.74
C VAL A 567 -15.44 -14.37 1.45
N ASP A 568 -16.10 -13.26 1.13
CA ASP A 568 -16.93 -13.07 -0.06
C ASP A 568 -16.21 -12.16 -1.07
N ALA A 569 -15.12 -12.67 -1.63
CA ALA A 569 -14.33 -11.99 -2.65
C ALA A 569 -14.31 -12.85 -3.92
N PRO A 570 -15.25 -12.64 -4.87
CA PRO A 570 -15.25 -13.37 -6.14
C PRO A 570 -13.94 -13.10 -6.89
#